data_AF-A0A8B9JV41-F1
#
_entry.id   AF-A0A8B9JV41-F1
#
_cell.length_a   1.000
_cell.length_b   1.000
_cell.length_c   1.000
_cell.angle_alpha   90.00
_cell.angle_beta   90.00
_cell.angle_gamma   90.00
#
_symmetry.space_group_name_H-M   'P 1'
#
loop_
_entity.id
_entity.type
_entity.pdbx_description
1 polymer ?
#
loop_
_entity_poly.entity_id
_entity_poly.type
_entity_poly.pdbx_seq_one_letter_code
_entity_poly.pdbx_strand_id
1 'polypeptide(L)'
;MAAQRRHLVRDFNRYITCSMCRGYLIKPTAVTECLHTFCKSCIVQHFEESNECPECGIQVHETNPLEMLRLDKTLEEIIFKLVPGLREKEEQQEIEFWRKNKSRANGEEGPRPKRIRLSEEDDEKDDEQGGDYHRSDPQIAICLDCLRNNSQSGESIVKVCGLMKKFIRCSTRVTVGTIKKFLCVKLKLPSSYEARTQSFISIIIYLSFFTFFSLHVKNSVTHWFI
;
A
#
# COMPACT_ATOMS: atom_id res chain seq x y z
N MET A 1 -8.71 -10.06 -32.84
CA MET A 1 -8.87 -8.83 -32.03
C MET A 1 -9.64 -9.20 -30.77
N ALA A 2 -9.01 -9.17 -29.60
CA ALA A 2 -9.71 -9.47 -28.35
C ALA A 2 -10.70 -8.32 -28.07
N ALA A 3 -12.00 -8.63 -28.07
CA ALA A 3 -13.02 -7.66 -27.71
C ALA A 3 -12.77 -7.21 -26.26
N GLN A 4 -12.41 -5.94 -26.08
CA GLN A 4 -12.16 -5.40 -24.74
C GLN A 4 -13.49 -5.31 -24.00
N ARG A 5 -13.68 -6.17 -23.00
CA ARG A 5 -14.85 -6.16 -22.13
C ARG A 5 -14.89 -4.81 -21.39
N ARG A 6 -15.98 -4.07 -21.59
CA ARG A 6 -16.25 -2.83 -20.85
C ARG A 6 -17.13 -3.18 -19.67
N HIS A 7 -16.64 -2.94 -18.46
CA HIS A 7 -17.40 -3.09 -17.23
C HIS A 7 -17.97 -1.74 -16.80
N LEU A 8 -19.20 -1.71 -16.31
CA LEU A 8 -19.82 -0.51 -15.80
C LEU A 8 -19.52 -0.40 -14.31
N VAL A 9 -19.30 0.83 -13.80
CA VAL A 9 -19.05 1.05 -12.36
C VAL A 9 -20.15 0.43 -11.50
N ARG A 10 -21.41 0.53 -11.95
CA ARG A 10 -22.59 -0.02 -11.28
C ARG A 10 -22.47 -1.51 -10.94
N ASP A 11 -21.72 -2.27 -11.74
CA ASP A 11 -21.56 -3.72 -11.58
C ASP A 11 -20.75 -4.06 -10.32
N PHE A 12 -19.95 -3.09 -9.86
CA PHE A 12 -19.09 -3.20 -8.69
C PHE A 12 -19.70 -2.60 -7.43
N ASN A 13 -20.78 -1.81 -7.52
CA ASN A 13 -21.33 -1.04 -6.40
C ASN A 13 -21.51 -1.88 -5.13
N ARG A 14 -22.03 -3.10 -5.24
CA ARG A 14 -22.20 -4.03 -4.11
C ARG A 14 -20.93 -4.33 -3.30
N TYR A 15 -19.75 -4.10 -3.87
CA TYR A 15 -18.44 -4.35 -3.24
C TYR A 15 -17.72 -3.06 -2.81
N ILE A 16 -18.20 -1.89 -3.23
CA ILE A 16 -17.51 -0.61 -3.06
C ILE A 16 -18.35 0.46 -2.37
N THR A 17 -19.58 0.12 -1.95
CA THR A 17 -20.47 1.02 -1.22
C THR A 17 -20.61 0.62 0.24
N CYS A 18 -20.66 1.63 1.12
CA CYS A 18 -20.90 1.46 2.55
C CYS A 18 -22.38 1.16 2.80
N SER A 19 -22.68 0.10 3.54
CA SER A 19 -24.05 -0.27 3.90
C SER A 19 -24.72 0.75 4.86
N MET A 20 -23.93 1.48 5.66
CA MET A 20 -24.44 2.47 6.62
C MET A 20 -24.87 3.78 5.96
N CYS A 21 -23.99 4.41 5.15
CA CYS A 21 -24.29 5.69 4.52
C CYS A 21 -24.80 5.57 3.07
N ARG A 22 -24.78 4.37 2.49
CA ARG A 22 -25.18 4.05 1.10
C ARG A 22 -24.38 4.78 0.01
N GLY A 23 -23.28 5.46 0.39
CA GLY A 23 -22.30 6.06 -0.52
C GLY A 23 -21.14 5.11 -0.84
N TYR A 24 -20.21 5.55 -1.68
CA TYR A 24 -18.94 4.83 -1.88
C TYR A 24 -18.12 4.83 -0.58
N LEU A 25 -17.35 3.77 -0.37
CA LEU A 25 -16.48 3.66 0.81
C LEU A 25 -15.36 4.71 0.74
N ILE A 26 -15.36 5.65 1.68
CA ILE A 26 -14.29 6.65 1.86
C ILE A 26 -13.49 6.28 3.09
N LYS A 27 -12.15 6.15 2.93
CA LYS A 27 -11.27 5.57 3.95
C LYS A 27 -11.84 4.23 4.44
N PRO A 28 -12.04 3.23 3.54
CA PRO A 28 -12.61 1.94 3.88
C PRO A 28 -11.89 1.34 5.09
N THR A 29 -12.67 0.98 6.10
CA THR A 29 -12.20 0.47 7.38
C THR A 29 -12.92 -0.85 7.64
N ALA A 30 -12.14 -1.92 7.73
CA ALA A 30 -12.63 -3.27 7.96
C ALA A 30 -12.61 -3.61 9.46
N VAL A 31 -13.65 -4.29 9.91
CA VAL A 31 -13.69 -4.97 11.21
C VAL A 31 -12.94 -6.30 11.07
N THR A 32 -11.89 -6.52 11.86
CA THR A 32 -11.04 -7.71 11.68
C THR A 32 -11.74 -9.04 11.96
N GLU A 33 -12.71 -9.02 12.88
CA GLU A 33 -13.42 -10.24 13.32
C GLU A 33 -14.35 -10.81 12.25
N CYS A 34 -15.00 -9.96 11.45
CA CYS A 34 -16.01 -10.38 10.47
C CYS A 34 -15.72 -9.92 9.03
N LEU A 35 -14.67 -9.12 8.81
CA LEU A 35 -14.23 -8.57 7.51
C LEU A 35 -15.27 -7.71 6.78
N HIS A 36 -16.35 -7.29 7.45
CA HIS A 36 -17.24 -6.26 6.92
C HIS A 36 -16.54 -4.91 6.91
N THR A 37 -16.79 -4.13 5.85
CA THR A 37 -16.05 -2.89 5.56
C THR A 37 -16.99 -1.71 5.40
N PHE A 38 -16.64 -0.60 6.05
CA PHE A 38 -17.44 0.62 6.12
C PHE A 38 -16.56 1.86 5.89
N CYS A 39 -17.14 3.04 5.73
CA CYS A 39 -16.36 4.28 5.78
C CYS A 39 -15.79 4.47 7.20
N LYS A 40 -14.56 5.01 7.32
CA LYS A 40 -13.93 5.29 8.61
C LYS A 40 -14.86 6.09 9.55
N SER A 41 -15.43 7.18 9.06
CA SER A 41 -16.32 8.03 9.86
C SER A 41 -17.57 7.29 10.31
N CYS A 42 -18.18 6.47 9.44
CA CYS A 42 -19.38 5.72 9.76
C CYS A 42 -19.14 4.71 10.90
N ILE A 43 -18.13 3.84 10.76
CA ILE A 43 -17.93 2.78 11.74
C ILE A 43 -17.39 3.29 13.07
N VAL A 44 -16.54 4.34 13.05
CA VAL A 44 -16.05 4.97 14.27
C VAL A 44 -17.21 5.59 15.04
N GLN A 45 -18.11 6.31 14.35
CA GLN A 45 -19.29 6.91 14.99
C GLN A 45 -20.24 5.85 15.56
N HIS A 46 -20.47 4.72 14.86
CA HIS A 46 -21.32 3.64 15.37
C HIS A 46 -20.75 2.99 16.64
N PHE A 47 -19.43 2.84 16.71
CA PHE A 47 -18.73 2.30 17.87
C PHE A 47 -18.69 3.23 19.09
N GLU A 48 -19.21 4.45 18.99
CA GLU A 48 -19.48 5.30 20.17
C GLU A 48 -20.70 4.79 20.97
N GLU A 49 -21.62 4.08 20.32
CA GLU A 49 -22.90 3.66 20.91
C GLU A 49 -23.06 2.13 21.01
N SER A 50 -22.43 1.35 20.13
CA SER A 50 -22.57 -0.11 20.07
C SER A 50 -21.24 -0.81 19.80
N ASN A 51 -20.98 -1.93 20.47
CA ASN A 51 -19.80 -2.77 20.20
C ASN A 51 -20.06 -3.86 19.15
N GLU A 52 -21.21 -3.82 18.47
CA GLU A 52 -21.62 -4.84 17.50
C GLU A 52 -21.41 -4.36 16.06
N CYS A 53 -21.05 -5.27 15.17
CA CYS A 53 -20.92 -4.98 13.75
C CYS A 53 -22.30 -4.57 13.16
N PRO A 54 -22.42 -3.43 12.46
CA PRO A 54 -23.69 -2.98 11.87
C PRO A 54 -24.30 -3.94 10.84
N GLU A 55 -23.49 -4.81 10.23
CA GLU A 55 -23.91 -5.68 9.14
C GLU A 55 -24.29 -7.08 9.60
N CYS A 56 -23.58 -7.65 10.58
CA CYS A 56 -23.83 -9.01 11.06
C CYS A 56 -24.20 -9.14 12.54
N GLY A 57 -24.17 -8.05 13.31
CA GLY A 57 -24.54 -8.06 14.74
C GLY A 57 -23.55 -8.78 15.67
N ILE A 58 -22.41 -9.25 15.16
CA ILE A 58 -21.39 -9.89 16.00
C ILE A 58 -20.74 -8.83 16.88
N GLN A 59 -20.57 -9.14 18.16
CA GLN A 59 -19.80 -8.32 19.09
C GLN A 59 -18.32 -8.30 18.66
N VAL A 60 -17.83 -7.12 18.30
CA VAL A 60 -16.50 -6.91 17.72
C VAL A 60 -15.42 -6.95 18.80
N HIS A 61 -15.73 -6.45 19.98
CA HIS A 61 -14.83 -6.47 21.13
C HIS A 61 -15.64 -6.30 22.42
N GLU A 62 -15.08 -6.74 23.55
CA GLU A 62 -15.72 -6.62 24.87
C GLU A 62 -15.78 -5.16 25.36
N THR A 63 -14.66 -4.45 25.30
CA THR A 63 -14.50 -3.09 25.85
C THR A 63 -14.23 -1.99 24.84
N ASN A 64 -13.27 -2.19 23.91
CA ASN A 64 -12.88 -1.19 22.91
C ASN A 64 -12.90 -1.75 21.47
N PRO A 65 -14.01 -1.62 20.72
CA PRO A 65 -14.13 -2.14 19.36
C PRO A 65 -13.21 -1.41 18.34
N LEU A 66 -12.68 -0.22 18.66
CA LEU A 66 -11.76 0.52 17.78
C LEU A 66 -10.43 -0.21 17.57
N GLU A 67 -9.98 -1.06 18.52
CA GLU A 67 -8.74 -1.83 18.38
C GLU A 67 -8.82 -2.89 17.27
N MET A 68 -10.04 -3.30 16.91
CA MET A 68 -10.32 -4.29 15.87
C MET A 68 -10.62 -3.65 14.50
N LEU A 69 -10.41 -2.35 14.36
CA LEU A 69 -10.54 -1.65 13.09
C LEU A 69 -9.20 -1.57 12.34
N ARG A 70 -9.23 -1.86 11.04
CA ARG A 70 -8.07 -1.71 10.15
C ARG A 70 -8.47 -0.96 8.89
N LEU A 71 -7.68 0.05 8.52
CA LEU A 71 -7.83 0.73 7.24
C LEU A 71 -7.42 -0.20 6.10
N ASP A 72 -8.31 -0.39 5.13
CA ASP A 72 -8.03 -1.15 3.91
C ASP A 72 -7.54 -0.22 2.80
N LYS A 73 -6.26 0.11 2.83
CA LYS A 73 -5.62 0.95 1.80
C LYS A 73 -5.71 0.34 0.40
N THR A 74 -5.73 -0.99 0.29
CA THR A 74 -5.80 -1.67 -0.99
C THR A 74 -7.19 -1.52 -1.61
N LEU A 75 -8.24 -1.74 -0.82
CA LEU A 75 -9.61 -1.49 -1.27
C LEU A 75 -9.82 -0.03 -1.63
N GLU A 76 -9.26 0.91 -0.86
CA GLU A 76 -9.32 2.34 -1.17
C GLU A 76 -8.72 2.65 -2.56
N GLU A 77 -7.53 2.14 -2.85
CA GLU A 77 -6.90 2.32 -4.16
C GLU A 77 -7.71 1.69 -5.31
N ILE A 78 -8.32 0.52 -5.07
CA ILE A 78 -9.19 -0.14 -6.04
C ILE A 78 -10.41 0.74 -6.32
N ILE A 79 -11.08 1.25 -5.28
CA ILE A 79 -12.26 2.09 -5.42
C ILE A 79 -11.93 3.35 -6.22
N PHE A 80 -10.85 4.04 -5.89
CA PHE A 80 -10.45 5.26 -6.60
C PHE A 80 -10.02 5.01 -8.06
N LYS A 81 -9.54 3.81 -8.39
CA LYS A 81 -9.27 3.42 -9.78
C LYS A 81 -10.55 3.01 -10.54
N LEU A 82 -11.54 2.45 -9.85
CA LEU A 82 -12.82 2.03 -10.46
C LEU A 82 -13.78 3.19 -10.66
N VAL A 83 -13.82 4.16 -9.73
CA VAL A 83 -14.77 5.27 -9.74
C VAL A 83 -14.05 6.56 -10.16
N PRO A 84 -14.18 6.99 -11.43
CA PRO A 84 -13.49 8.19 -11.91
C PRO A 84 -14.01 9.45 -11.21
N GLY A 85 -13.09 10.35 -10.83
CA GLY A 85 -13.42 11.63 -10.20
C GLY A 85 -13.77 11.55 -8.70
N LEU A 86 -13.80 10.35 -8.10
CA LEU A 86 -14.18 10.21 -6.69
C LEU A 86 -13.14 10.81 -5.76
N ARG A 87 -11.85 10.56 -6.00
CA ARG A 87 -10.75 11.09 -5.18
C ARG A 87 -10.77 12.62 -5.16
N GLU A 88 -10.82 13.22 -6.33
CA GLU A 88 -10.80 14.66 -6.53
C GLU A 88 -12.03 15.31 -5.88
N LYS A 89 -13.19 14.66 -5.97
CA LYS A 89 -14.42 15.14 -5.34
C LYS A 89 -14.31 15.16 -3.81
N GLU A 90 -13.78 14.11 -3.19
CA GLU A 90 -13.59 14.05 -1.74
C GLU A 90 -12.58 15.10 -1.25
N GLU A 91 -11.46 15.25 -1.96
CA GLU A 91 -10.45 16.28 -1.65
C GLU A 91 -11.04 17.69 -1.75
N GLN A 92 -11.82 17.95 -2.80
CA GLN A 92 -12.47 19.25 -3.00
C GLN A 92 -13.49 19.55 -1.89
N GLN A 93 -14.24 18.55 -1.42
CA GLN A 93 -15.18 18.71 -0.30
C GLN A 93 -14.45 19.03 1.01
N GLU A 94 -13.31 18.38 1.27
CA GLU A 94 -12.49 18.66 2.46
C GLU A 94 -11.93 20.09 2.42
N ILE A 95 -11.40 20.52 1.28
CA ILE A 95 -10.92 21.91 1.08
C ILE A 95 -12.06 22.91 1.31
N GLU A 96 -13.23 22.65 0.74
CA GLU A 96 -14.39 23.53 0.86
C GLU A 96 -14.90 23.63 2.30
N PHE A 97 -14.93 22.51 3.03
CA PHE A 97 -15.29 22.48 4.45
C PHE A 97 -14.36 23.38 5.28
N TRP A 98 -13.05 23.22 5.13
CA TRP A 98 -12.08 24.03 5.87
C TRP A 98 -12.10 25.50 5.47
N ARG A 99 -12.30 25.80 4.18
CA ARG A 99 -12.48 27.18 3.70
C ARG A 99 -13.69 27.85 4.37
N LYS A 100 -14.83 27.16 4.41
CA LYS A 100 -16.06 27.67 5.03
C LYS A 100 -15.91 27.81 6.55
N ASN A 101 -15.28 26.84 7.21
CA ASN A 101 -15.08 26.90 8.66
C ASN A 101 -14.10 28.01 9.07
N LYS A 102 -13.05 28.26 8.27
CA LYS A 102 -12.11 29.36 8.48
C LYS A 102 -12.78 30.72 8.35
N SER A 103 -13.73 30.89 7.43
CA SER A 103 -14.50 32.13 7.31
C SER A 103 -15.45 32.42 8.50
N ARG A 104 -15.80 31.40 9.29
CA ARG A 104 -16.60 31.54 10.52
C ARG A 104 -15.74 31.84 11.76
N ALA A 105 -14.44 31.56 11.70
CA ALA A 105 -13.49 31.66 12.80
C ALA A 105 -12.58 32.91 12.71
N ASN A 106 -12.91 33.90 11.88
CA ASN A 106 -12.23 35.21 11.83
C ASN A 106 -12.52 36.05 13.09
N GLY A 107 -12.16 35.51 14.24
CA GLY A 107 -12.01 36.17 15.54
C GLY A 107 -10.72 35.76 16.26
N GLU A 108 -10.10 34.62 15.95
CA GLU A 108 -8.82 34.21 16.57
C GLU A 108 -7.91 33.47 15.56
N GLU A 109 -6.64 33.89 15.49
CA GLU A 109 -5.63 33.33 14.60
C GLU A 109 -5.28 31.88 14.97
N GLY A 110 -5.89 30.92 14.27
CA GLY A 110 -5.47 29.52 14.28
C GLY A 110 -4.22 29.25 13.43
N PRO A 111 -3.40 28.23 13.78
CA PRO A 111 -2.07 28.03 13.18
C PRO A 111 -2.17 27.68 11.69
N ARG A 112 -1.37 28.39 10.88
CA ARG A 112 -1.29 28.18 9.43
C ARG A 112 -0.82 26.75 9.12
N PRO A 113 -1.38 26.07 8.10
CA PRO A 113 -0.82 24.82 7.64
C PRO A 113 0.57 25.12 7.07
N LYS A 114 1.61 24.50 7.64
CA LYS A 114 2.95 24.52 7.08
C LYS A 114 2.88 23.89 5.70
N ARG A 115 2.94 24.73 4.66
CA ARG A 115 3.27 24.31 3.30
C ARG A 115 4.52 23.43 3.40
N ILE A 116 4.41 22.18 2.96
CA ILE A 116 5.57 21.32 2.74
C ILE A 116 6.41 22.03 1.67
N ARG A 117 7.44 22.75 2.12
CA ARG A 117 8.48 23.28 1.25
C ARG A 117 9.40 22.11 0.95
N LEU A 118 9.40 21.68 -0.31
CA LEU A 118 10.52 20.97 -0.88
C LEU A 118 11.70 21.94 -0.87
N SER A 119 12.67 21.70 0.00
CA SER A 119 14.03 22.22 -0.14
C SER A 119 14.95 21.13 0.37
N GLU A 120 15.74 20.63 -0.56
CA GLU A 120 16.82 19.68 -0.38
C GLU A 120 17.88 20.24 0.59
N GLU A 121 18.56 19.31 1.25
CA GLU A 121 19.85 19.44 1.95
C GLU A 121 19.89 20.32 3.21
N ASP A 122 19.93 19.67 4.39
CA ASP A 122 21.18 19.58 5.15
C ASP A 122 21.07 18.58 6.31
N ASP A 123 22.14 17.80 6.47
CA ASP A 123 22.41 16.88 7.56
C ASP A 123 22.42 17.60 8.92
N GLU A 124 21.79 17.01 9.94
CA GLU A 124 22.49 16.47 11.11
C GLU A 124 21.50 15.92 12.15
N LYS A 125 21.99 14.91 12.86
CA LYS A 125 21.28 13.95 13.69
C LYS A 125 20.81 14.57 15.00
N ASP A 126 19.62 14.20 15.47
CA ASP A 126 19.48 13.85 16.88
C ASP A 126 18.35 12.83 17.11
N ASP A 127 18.59 11.98 18.10
CA ASP A 127 17.95 10.70 18.38
C ASP A 127 16.56 10.84 19.01
N GLU A 128 15.52 10.34 18.33
CA GLU A 128 14.26 9.91 18.96
C GLU A 128 13.42 9.07 17.97
N GLN A 129 13.82 7.82 17.73
CA GLN A 129 13.09 6.96 16.80
C GLN A 129 12.39 5.79 17.49
N GLY A 130 11.32 6.14 18.22
CA GLY A 130 10.12 5.30 18.33
C GLY A 130 9.35 5.27 17.00
N GLY A 131 10.06 5.17 15.88
CA GLY A 131 9.48 5.23 14.54
C GLY A 131 8.71 3.95 14.26
N ASP A 132 7.51 4.09 13.71
CA ASP A 132 6.86 2.96 13.06
C ASP A 132 7.87 2.42 12.04
N TYR A 133 8.31 1.17 12.21
CA TYR A 133 9.33 0.53 11.39
C TYR A 133 8.83 0.31 9.96
N HIS A 134 8.53 1.38 9.23
CA HIS A 134 7.94 1.37 7.90
C HIS A 134 6.61 0.58 7.82
N ARG A 135 5.88 0.49 8.93
CA ARG A 135 4.56 -0.15 9.04
C ARG A 135 3.50 0.63 8.28
N SER A 136 3.62 1.96 8.22
CA SER A 136 2.68 2.82 7.52
C SER A 136 2.98 2.98 6.03
N ASP A 137 4.20 2.65 5.61
CA ASP A 137 4.66 2.80 4.22
C ASP A 137 3.84 1.91 3.26
N PRO A 138 3.62 2.36 2.01
CA PRO A 138 3.10 1.50 0.95
C PRO A 138 3.92 0.21 0.86
N GLN A 139 3.23 -0.93 0.83
CA GLN A 139 3.88 -2.24 0.82
C GLN A 139 3.99 -2.75 -0.63
N ILE A 140 5.16 -3.26 -0.98
CA ILE A 140 5.42 -3.97 -2.24
C ILE A 140 5.73 -5.43 -1.97
N ALA A 141 5.45 -6.28 -2.96
CA ALA A 141 5.82 -7.68 -2.95
C ALA A 141 6.90 -7.93 -4.02
N ILE A 142 8.05 -8.43 -3.59
CA ILE A 142 9.17 -8.79 -4.46
C ILE A 142 9.11 -10.29 -4.70
N CYS A 143 8.90 -10.69 -5.96
CA CYS A 143 8.97 -12.08 -6.37
C CYS A 143 10.43 -12.48 -6.58
N LEU A 144 10.85 -13.60 -6.03
CA LEU A 144 12.18 -14.16 -6.19
C LEU A 144 12.12 -15.35 -7.13
N ASP A 145 12.73 -15.20 -8.31
CA ASP A 145 12.90 -16.30 -9.26
C ASP A 145 14.39 -16.61 -9.45
N CYS A 146 14.71 -17.90 -9.48
CA CYS A 146 16.06 -18.38 -9.78
C CYS A 146 16.21 -18.60 -11.28
N LEU A 147 17.03 -17.80 -11.96
CA LEU A 147 17.52 -18.17 -13.29
C LEU A 147 18.55 -19.30 -13.14
N ARG A 148 18.26 -20.43 -13.80
CA ARG A 148 19.18 -21.56 -13.91
C ARG A 148 20.20 -21.27 -15.01
N ASN A 149 21.48 -21.11 -14.67
CA ASN A 149 22.54 -21.13 -15.67
C ASN A 149 22.83 -22.59 -16.05
N ASN A 150 22.60 -22.92 -17.32
CA ASN A 150 22.84 -24.25 -17.87
C ASN A 150 24.32 -24.38 -18.28
N SER A 151 25.23 -24.34 -17.29
CA SER A 151 26.65 -24.61 -17.49
C SER A 151 27.04 -25.76 -16.59
N GLN A 152 27.43 -26.88 -17.19
CA GLN A 152 27.79 -28.13 -16.52
C GLN A 152 29.00 -27.97 -15.59
N SER A 153 28.77 -28.15 -14.29
CA SER A 153 29.65 -28.90 -13.38
C SER A 153 28.92 -29.07 -12.05
N GLY A 154 29.03 -30.26 -11.47
CA GLY A 154 28.31 -30.67 -10.26
C GLY A 154 28.60 -29.77 -9.04
N GLU A 155 27.65 -29.81 -8.11
CA GLU A 155 27.66 -29.12 -6.80
C GLU A 155 27.41 -27.61 -6.82
N SER A 156 26.13 -27.25 -6.94
CA SER A 156 25.38 -26.71 -5.80
C SER A 156 24.03 -26.26 -6.33
N ILE A 157 23.06 -27.17 -6.24
CA ILE A 157 21.64 -26.80 -6.33
C ILE A 157 21.38 -25.98 -5.07
N VAL A 158 21.67 -24.67 -5.11
CA VAL A 158 21.08 -23.70 -4.19
C VAL A 158 19.63 -23.55 -4.63
N LYS A 159 18.89 -24.64 -4.43
CA LYS A 159 17.47 -24.62 -4.23
C LYS A 159 17.23 -23.44 -3.29
N VAL A 160 16.40 -22.49 -3.68
CA VAL A 160 15.70 -21.60 -2.75
C VAL A 160 14.74 -22.46 -1.91
N CYS A 161 15.24 -23.52 -1.29
CA CYS A 161 14.52 -24.41 -0.38
C CYS A 161 14.46 -23.83 1.03
N GLY A 162 15.23 -22.77 1.32
CA GLY A 162 15.17 -22.09 2.61
C GLY A 162 14.04 -21.07 2.75
N LEU A 163 13.46 -20.59 1.64
CA LEU A 163 12.34 -19.66 1.68
C LEU A 163 11.03 -20.42 1.42
N MET A 164 10.22 -20.54 2.47
CA MET A 164 8.89 -21.18 2.41
C MET A 164 7.94 -20.49 1.42
N LYS A 165 8.21 -19.22 1.07
CA LYS A 165 7.42 -18.40 0.14
C LYS A 165 8.35 -17.69 -0.84
N LYS A 166 7.97 -17.66 -2.12
CA LYS A 166 8.72 -17.00 -3.20
C LYS A 166 8.64 -15.47 -3.20
N PHE A 167 7.90 -14.89 -2.25
CA PHE A 167 7.63 -13.46 -2.20
C PHE A 167 8.11 -12.86 -0.87
N ILE A 168 8.74 -11.70 -0.95
CA ILE A 168 9.06 -10.85 0.21
C ILE A 168 8.15 -9.64 0.17
N ARG A 169 7.37 -9.42 1.24
CA ARG A 169 6.60 -8.18 1.42
C ARG A 169 7.41 -7.20 2.24
N CYS A 170 7.58 -5.98 1.74
CA CYS A 170 8.38 -4.95 2.37
C CYS A 170 7.88 -3.55 1.98
N SER A 171 8.28 -2.52 2.72
CA SER A 171 8.02 -1.12 2.36
C SER A 171 8.63 -0.75 1.01
N THR A 172 8.00 0.17 0.27
CA THR A 172 8.58 0.82 -0.93
C THR A 172 9.91 1.52 -0.66
N ARG A 173 10.22 1.84 0.59
CA ARG A 173 11.47 2.50 1.02
C ARG A 173 12.58 1.51 1.34
N VAL A 174 12.32 0.20 1.31
CA VAL A 174 13.37 -0.78 1.58
C VAL A 174 14.45 -0.68 0.50
N THR A 175 15.72 -0.65 0.92
CA THR A 175 16.83 -0.62 -0.03
C THR A 175 17.17 -2.02 -0.54
N VAL A 176 17.76 -2.06 -1.72
CA VAL A 176 18.32 -3.29 -2.32
C VAL A 176 19.30 -3.97 -1.37
N GLY A 177 20.14 -3.19 -0.69
CA GLY A 177 21.11 -3.68 0.28
C GLY A 177 20.46 -4.39 1.47
N THR A 178 19.35 -3.85 1.98
CA THR A 178 18.59 -4.48 3.07
C THR A 178 17.97 -5.81 2.64
N ILE A 179 17.40 -5.87 1.43
CA ILE A 179 16.88 -7.13 0.86
C ILE A 179 18.02 -8.16 0.68
N LYS A 180 19.18 -7.72 0.19
CA LYS A 180 20.37 -8.58 0.04
C LYS A 180 20.80 -9.18 1.37
N LYS A 181 20.96 -8.35 2.41
CA LYS A 181 21.31 -8.79 3.76
C LYS A 181 20.30 -9.81 4.28
N PHE A 182 19.00 -9.54 4.13
CA PHE A 182 17.93 -10.46 4.53
C PHE A 182 18.04 -11.81 3.82
N LEU A 183 18.27 -11.83 2.50
CA LEU A 183 18.41 -13.06 1.73
C LEU A 183 19.66 -13.86 2.13
N CYS A 184 20.81 -13.20 2.31
CA CYS A 184 22.04 -13.85 2.76
C CYS A 184 21.86 -14.54 4.12
N VAL A 185 21.19 -13.86 5.06
CA VAL A 185 20.89 -14.41 6.39
C VAL A 185 19.89 -15.57 6.29
N LYS A 186 18.78 -15.39 5.56
CA LYS A 186 17.68 -16.37 5.52
C LYS A 186 18.04 -17.64 4.76
N LEU A 187 18.89 -17.53 3.74
CA LEU A 187 19.35 -18.64 2.91
C LEU A 187 20.73 -19.18 3.31
N LYS A 188 21.36 -18.62 4.36
CA LYS A 188 22.69 -19.00 4.86
C LYS A 188 23.76 -19.04 3.76
N LEU A 189 23.77 -18.03 2.88
CA LEU A 189 24.70 -17.98 1.75
C LEU A 189 26.09 -17.54 2.21
N PRO A 190 27.19 -18.19 1.78
CA PRO A 190 28.53 -17.72 2.07
C PRO A 190 28.85 -16.44 1.30
N SER A 191 29.74 -15.60 1.86
CA SER A 191 30.12 -14.27 1.36
C SER A 191 30.65 -14.26 -0.09
N SER A 192 31.10 -15.40 -0.62
CA SER A 192 31.51 -15.54 -2.03
C SER A 192 30.36 -15.45 -3.05
N TYR A 193 29.10 -15.59 -2.64
CA TYR A 193 27.93 -15.44 -3.50
C TYR A 193 27.43 -13.99 -3.60
N GLU A 194 28.07 -13.03 -2.92
CA GLU A 194 27.67 -11.62 -2.95
C GLU A 194 27.64 -11.02 -4.35
N ALA A 195 28.59 -11.39 -5.23
CA ALA A 195 28.65 -10.85 -6.60
C ALA A 195 27.59 -11.44 -7.53
N ARG A 196 27.26 -12.73 -7.38
CA ARG A 196 26.17 -13.36 -8.14
C ARG A 196 24.81 -12.86 -7.66
N THR A 197 24.58 -12.81 -6.35
CA THR A 197 23.34 -12.24 -5.78
C THR A 197 23.17 -10.76 -6.14
N GLN A 198 24.25 -9.98 -6.24
CA GLN A 198 24.19 -8.60 -6.75
C GLN A 198 23.56 -8.55 -8.14
N SER A 199 24.01 -9.42 -9.05
CA SER A 199 23.51 -9.50 -10.43
C SER A 199 22.07 -9.99 -10.47
N PHE A 200 21.73 -11.04 -9.71
CA PHE A 200 20.38 -11.61 -9.64
C PHE A 200 19.35 -10.65 -9.03
N ILE A 201 19.70 -9.96 -7.94
CA ILE A 201 18.82 -8.98 -7.30
C ILE A 201 18.67 -7.75 -8.20
N SER A 202 19.76 -7.27 -8.81
CA SER A 202 19.66 -6.20 -9.81
C SER A 202 18.78 -6.61 -10.98
N ILE A 203 18.87 -7.84 -11.49
CA ILE A 203 17.99 -8.35 -12.56
C ILE A 203 16.53 -8.46 -12.09
N ILE A 204 16.25 -8.98 -10.89
CA ILE A 204 14.89 -9.09 -10.35
C ILE A 204 14.29 -7.70 -10.12
N ILE A 205 15.07 -6.77 -9.58
CA ILE A 205 14.64 -5.38 -9.40
C ILE A 205 14.41 -4.74 -10.77
N TYR A 206 15.34 -4.89 -11.72
CA TYR A 206 15.19 -4.34 -13.06
C TYR A 206 13.97 -4.94 -13.77
N LEU A 207 13.73 -6.25 -13.67
CA LEU A 207 12.53 -6.91 -14.20
C LEU A 207 11.26 -6.46 -13.46
N SER A 208 11.32 -6.24 -12.14
CA SER A 208 10.19 -5.74 -11.35
C SER A 208 9.88 -4.29 -11.71
N PHE A 209 10.88 -3.43 -11.85
CA PHE A 209 10.74 -2.07 -12.34
C PHE A 209 10.28 -2.04 -13.80
N PHE A 210 10.80 -2.91 -14.67
CA PHE A 210 10.43 -2.97 -16.08
C PHE A 210 9.03 -3.57 -16.28
N THR A 211 8.61 -4.53 -15.45
CA THR A 211 7.24 -5.04 -15.44
C THR A 211 6.28 -4.05 -14.80
N PHE A 212 6.67 -3.33 -13.74
CA PHE A 212 5.88 -2.25 -13.16
C PHE A 212 5.73 -1.07 -14.13
N PHE A 213 6.79 -0.72 -14.86
CA PHE A 213 6.78 0.29 -15.92
C PHE A 213 6.02 -0.21 -17.16
N SER A 214 6.15 -1.49 -17.54
CA SER A 214 5.35 -2.09 -18.63
C SER A 214 3.87 -2.27 -18.28
N LEU A 215 3.53 -2.38 -16.99
CA LEU A 215 2.14 -2.42 -16.53
C LEU A 215 1.51 -1.01 -16.43
N HIS A 216 2.35 0.03 -16.34
CA HIS A 216 1.92 1.44 -16.33
C HIS A 216 2.11 2.17 -17.68
N VAL A 217 2.79 1.55 -18.64
CA VAL A 217 3.00 2.08 -20.01
C VAL A 217 2.55 1.03 -21.03
N LYS A 218 1.24 0.76 -21.04
CA LYS A 218 0.52 0.43 -22.28
C LYS A 218 -0.41 1.58 -22.62
N ASN A 219 0.17 2.77 -22.72
CA ASN A 219 -0.30 3.83 -23.60
C ASN A 219 0.81 4.84 -23.79
N SER A 220 1.33 4.86 -25.02
CA SER A 220 2.12 5.92 -25.62
C SER A 220 3.63 5.93 -25.38
N VAL A 221 4.31 6.15 -26.51
CA VAL A 221 5.68 6.64 -26.71
C VAL A 221 6.81 5.61 -26.67
N THR A 222 7.01 5.05 -27.86
CA THR A 222 8.30 4.71 -28.47
C THR A 222 9.46 5.62 -28.08
N HIS A 223 10.66 5.03 -28.09
CA HIS A 223 11.99 5.66 -28.17
C HIS A 223 12.78 5.70 -26.84
N TRP A 224 14.09 5.53 -26.99
CA TRP A 224 15.18 5.46 -25.99
C TRP A 224 15.50 4.05 -25.47
N PHE A 225 16.71 3.47 -25.64
CA PHE A 225 17.96 3.88 -26.27
C PHE A 225 18.78 2.61 -26.64
N ILE A 226 19.74 2.79 -27.56
CA ILE A 226 20.92 1.95 -27.78
C ILE A 226 21.74 1.85 -26.50
#